data_AF-A0A970I0L6-F1
#
_entry.id   AF-A0A970I0L6-F1
#
_cell.length_a   1.000
_cell.length_b   1.000
_cell.length_c   1.000
_cell.angle_alpha   90.00
_cell.angle_beta   90.00
_cell.angle_gamma   90.00
#
_symmetry.space_group_name_H-M   'P 1'
#
loop_
_entity.id
_entity.type
_entity.pdbx_description
1 polymer ?
#
loop_
_entity_poly.entity_id
_entity_poly.type
_entity_poly.pdbx_seq_one_letter_code
_entity_poly.pdbx_strand_id
1 'polypeptide(L)'
;MALKRKTGKKREGEMSFLEHLEELRWHIIRSVLAVFALMIVAFVLKNIIFDKIILAPKSPEFFTNRILCALGHAKIFGYQLNIDALCINTRELILINIRMAG
;
A
#
# COMPACT_ATOMS: atom_id res chain seq x y z
N MET A 1 42.45 37.65 -28.22
CA MET A 1 41.52 37.83 -27.09
C MET A 1 40.21 37.16 -27.45
N ALA A 2 39.95 35.96 -26.92
CA ALA A 2 38.76 35.16 -27.23
C ALA A 2 37.60 35.54 -26.32
N LEU A 3 36.47 35.95 -26.89
CA LEU A 3 35.25 36.25 -26.16
C LEU A 3 34.56 34.95 -25.73
N LYS A 4 34.66 34.64 -24.44
CA LYS A 4 34.00 33.53 -23.77
C LYS A 4 32.51 33.86 -23.57
N ARG A 5 31.64 33.31 -24.42
CA ARG A 5 30.18 33.45 -24.34
C ARG A 5 29.64 32.51 -23.25
N LYS A 6 29.23 33.08 -22.11
CA LYS A 6 28.49 32.35 -21.05
C LYS A 6 27.05 32.12 -21.51
N THR A 7 26.63 30.85 -21.49
CA THR A 7 25.27 30.38 -21.76
C THR A 7 24.30 30.84 -20.68
N GLY A 8 23.15 31.36 -21.11
CA GLY A 8 22.11 31.93 -20.26
C GLY A 8 21.33 30.86 -19.48
N LYS A 9 21.17 31.11 -18.19
CA LYS A 9 20.30 30.39 -17.26
C LYS A 9 18.84 30.78 -17.57
N LYS A 10 18.04 29.87 -18.15
CA LYS A 10 16.59 30.11 -18.35
C LYS A 10 15.87 30.02 -17.00
N ARG A 11 14.88 30.91 -16.81
CA ARG A 11 14.12 31.10 -15.57
C ARG A 11 12.98 30.08 -15.52
N GLU A 12 12.90 29.35 -14.40
CA GLU A 12 11.78 28.49 -14.01
C GLU A 12 10.58 29.41 -13.69
N GLY A 13 9.45 29.31 -14.41
CA GLY A 13 8.27 30.05 -13.97
C GLY A 13 7.08 30.17 -14.93
N GLU A 14 7.27 30.19 -16.25
CA GLU A 14 6.16 30.35 -17.19
C GLU A 14 6.35 29.39 -18.37
N MET A 15 5.82 28.17 -18.24
CA MET A 15 5.82 27.17 -19.31
C MET A 15 4.53 27.35 -20.12
N SER A 16 4.63 27.44 -21.44
CA SER A 16 3.48 27.50 -22.33
C SER A 16 2.66 26.19 -22.26
N PHE A 17 1.34 26.23 -22.47
CA PHE A 17 0.46 25.04 -22.43
C PHE A 17 0.97 23.88 -23.31
N LEU A 18 1.64 24.19 -24.42
CA LEU A 18 2.23 23.18 -25.31
C LEU A 18 3.51 22.57 -24.75
N GLU A 19 4.33 23.33 -24.03
CA GLU A 19 5.52 22.81 -23.32
C GLU A 19 5.08 21.91 -22.14
N HIS A 20 3.96 22.21 -21.47
CA HIS A 20 3.38 21.34 -20.44
C HIS A 20 2.99 19.95 -20.98
N LEU A 21 2.45 19.87 -22.21
CA LEU A 21 2.07 18.59 -22.84
C LEU A 21 3.28 17.77 -23.28
N GLU A 22 4.37 18.42 -23.65
CA GLU A 22 5.61 17.75 -24.03
C GLU A 22 6.31 17.13 -22.82
N GLU A 23 6.35 17.88 -21.72
CA GLU A 23 6.92 17.40 -20.45
C GLU A 23 6.10 16.25 -19.85
N LEU A 24 4.76 16.33 -19.93
CA LEU A 24 3.85 15.27 -19.47
C LEU A 24 4.16 13.91 -20.13
N ARG A 25 4.45 13.84 -21.43
CA ARG A 25 4.73 12.57 -22.13
C ARG A 25 5.97 11.87 -21.61
N TRP A 26 7.06 12.62 -21.43
CA TRP A 26 8.30 12.06 -20.92
C TRP A 26 8.14 11.58 -19.47
N HIS A 27 7.37 12.31 -18.66
CA HIS A 27 7.00 11.88 -17.32
C HIS A 27 6.13 10.62 -17.30
N ILE A 28 5.18 10.47 -18.22
CA ILE A 28 4.34 9.26 -18.34
C ILE A 28 5.20 8.03 -18.67
N ILE A 29 6.10 8.12 -19.65
CA ILE A 29 6.96 6.98 -20.02
C ILE A 29 7.85 6.57 -18.85
N ARG A 30 8.45 7.55 -18.17
CA ARG A 30 9.31 7.31 -17.00
C ARG A 30 8.52 6.72 -15.82
N SER A 31 7.31 7.21 -15.56
CA SER A 31 6.47 6.71 -14.46
C SER A 31 5.94 5.31 -14.74
N VAL A 32 5.50 5.03 -15.98
CA VAL A 32 5.08 3.69 -16.40
C VAL A 32 6.23 2.71 -16.24
N LEU A 33 7.45 3.06 -16.65
CA LEU A 33 8.61 2.19 -16.53
C LEU A 33 8.98 1.92 -15.06
N ALA A 34 8.87 2.93 -14.19
CA ALA A 34 9.05 2.77 -12.75
C ALA A 34 7.99 1.86 -12.13
N VAL A 35 6.71 2.04 -12.48
CA VAL A 35 5.60 1.19 -12.01
C VAL A 35 5.76 -0.24 -12.51
N PHE A 36 6.21 -0.44 -13.75
CA PHE A 36 6.44 -1.76 -14.33
C PHE A 36 7.56 -2.50 -13.60
N ALA A 37 8.64 -1.81 -13.26
CA ALA A 37 9.72 -2.37 -12.45
C ALA A 37 9.25 -2.76 -11.05
N LEU A 38 8.49 -1.87 -10.37
CA LEU A 38 7.91 -2.15 -9.06
C LEU A 38 6.93 -3.33 -9.10
N MET A 39 6.15 -3.46 -10.18
CA MET A 39 5.25 -4.59 -10.39
C MET A 39 6.00 -5.92 -10.46
N ILE A 40 7.11 -5.99 -11.20
CA ILE A 40 7.94 -7.22 -11.28
C ILE A 40 8.49 -7.57 -9.89
N VAL A 41 9.01 -6.59 -9.16
CA VAL A 41 9.52 -6.78 -7.80
C VAL A 41 8.41 -7.29 -6.86
N ALA A 42 7.23 -6.70 -6.94
CA ALA A 42 6.06 -7.15 -6.17
C ALA A 42 5.64 -8.58 -6.54
N PHE A 43 5.77 -8.98 -7.81
CA PHE A 43 5.42 -10.33 -8.27
C PHE A 43 6.40 -11.40 -7.76
N VAL A 44 7.70 -11.08 -7.71
CA VAL A 44 8.71 -11.98 -7.11
C VAL A 44 8.49 -12.13 -5.60
N LEU A 45 8.15 -11.04 -4.93
CA LEU A 45 7.87 -11.02 -3.49
C LEU A 45 6.40 -11.30 -3.16
N LYS A 46 5.63 -11.90 -4.09
CA LYS A 46 4.19 -12.13 -3.91
C LYS A 46 3.88 -12.85 -2.61
N ASN A 47 4.68 -13.83 -2.20
CA ASN A 47 4.41 -14.62 -1.00
C ASN A 47 4.43 -13.71 0.24
N ILE A 48 5.37 -12.77 0.31
CA ILE A 48 5.45 -11.82 1.42
C ILE A 48 4.28 -10.82 1.35
N ILE A 49 3.99 -10.28 0.17
CA ILE A 49 2.92 -9.28 0.01
C ILE A 49 1.54 -9.88 0.30
N PHE A 50 1.24 -11.04 -0.26
CA PHE A 50 -0.03 -11.71 -0.04
C PHE A 50 -0.13 -12.29 1.37
N ASP A 51 0.87 -13.02 1.87
CA ASP A 51 0.75 -13.69 3.18
C ASP A 51 0.95 -12.73 4.37
N LYS A 52 1.81 -11.70 4.25
CA LYS A 52 2.16 -10.80 5.36
C LYS A 52 1.52 -9.42 5.30
N ILE A 53 1.02 -8.97 4.15
CA ILE A 53 0.39 -7.64 4.04
C ILE A 53 -1.11 -7.77 3.79
N ILE A 54 -1.52 -8.51 2.75
CA ILE A 54 -2.93 -8.57 2.33
C ILE A 54 -3.72 -9.56 3.20
N LEU A 55 -3.20 -10.77 3.42
CA LEU A 55 -3.82 -11.82 4.24
C LEU A 55 -3.34 -11.78 5.69
N ALA A 56 -2.56 -10.77 6.08
CA ALA A 56 -2.12 -10.60 7.46
C ALA A 56 -3.27 -10.66 8.49
N PRO A 57 -4.43 -10.00 8.25
CA PRO A 57 -5.56 -10.04 9.18
C PRO A 57 -6.26 -11.40 9.27
N LYS A 58 -6.03 -12.31 8.30
CA LYS A 58 -6.52 -13.70 8.35
C LYS A 58 -5.77 -14.50 9.41
N SER A 59 -4.55 -14.11 9.75
CA SER A 59 -3.79 -14.79 10.80
C SER A 59 -4.26 -14.35 12.20
N PRO A 60 -4.40 -15.29 13.15
CA PRO A 60 -4.79 -14.97 14.52
C PRO A 60 -3.75 -14.11 15.26
N GLU A 61 -2.52 -14.07 14.76
CA GLU A 61 -1.40 -13.28 15.32
C GLU A 61 -1.40 -11.81 14.88
N PHE A 62 -2.37 -11.38 14.07
CA PHE A 62 -2.42 -9.98 13.62
C PHE A 62 -2.66 -9.02 14.79
N PHE A 63 -1.89 -7.93 14.83
CA PHE A 63 -1.89 -6.96 15.94
C PHE A 63 -3.29 -6.44 16.26
N THR A 64 -4.10 -6.14 15.24
CA THR A 64 -5.48 -5.67 15.42
C THR A 64 -6.37 -6.73 16.10
N ASN A 65 -6.24 -8.01 15.74
CA ASN A 65 -7.03 -9.09 16.36
C ASN A 65 -6.67 -9.26 17.85
N ARG A 66 -5.38 -9.17 18.19
CA ARG A 66 -4.92 -9.22 19.60
C ARG A 66 -5.41 -8.04 20.42
N ILE A 67 -5.41 -6.82 19.87
CA ILE A 67 -5.93 -5.64 20.57
C ILE A 67 -7.43 -5.77 20.82
N LEU A 68 -8.20 -6.16 19.80
CA LEU A 68 -9.65 -6.32 19.94
C LEU A 68 -10.01 -7.37 20.99
N CYS A 69 -9.25 -8.47 21.03
CA CYS A 69 -9.46 -9.51 22.03
C CYS A 69 -9.00 -9.06 23.43
N ALA A 70 -7.87 -8.37 23.54
CA ALA A 70 -7.43 -7.77 24.79
C ALA A 70 -8.43 -6.74 25.34
N LEU A 71 -9.11 -5.98 24.48
CA LEU A 71 -10.18 -5.06 24.87
C LEU A 71 -11.46 -5.79 25.30
N GLY A 72 -11.81 -6.91 24.65
CA GLY A 72 -12.97 -7.73 25.04
C GLY A 72 -12.79 -8.45 26.37
N HIS A 73 -11.54 -8.77 26.73
CA HIS A 73 -11.14 -9.40 28.00
C HIS A 73 -10.65 -8.38 29.04
N ALA A 74 -10.46 -7.12 28.65
CA ALA A 74 -10.05 -6.07 29.55
C ALA A 74 -11.15 -5.78 30.57
N LYS A 75 -10.72 -5.60 31.82
CA LYS A 75 -11.57 -5.04 32.87
C LYS A 75 -11.77 -3.56 32.61
N ILE A 76 -12.91 -3.21 32.03
CA ILE A 76 -13.37 -1.83 31.91
C ILE A 76 -14.33 -1.59 33.06
N PHE A 77 -14.09 -0.53 33.86
CA PHE A 77 -14.98 -0.16 34.97
C PHE A 77 -15.25 -1.28 36.00
N GLY A 78 -14.28 -2.17 36.24
CA GLY A 78 -14.40 -3.23 37.26
C GLY A 78 -15.30 -4.41 36.88
N TYR A 79 -15.90 -4.41 35.69
CA TYR A 79 -16.72 -5.52 35.19
C TYR A 79 -15.93 -6.38 34.19
N GLN A 80 -15.98 -7.71 34.37
CA GLN A 80 -15.37 -8.65 33.44
C GLN A 80 -16.34 -8.86 32.28
N LEU A 81 -16.14 -8.12 31.18
CA LEU A 81 -17.04 -8.19 30.03
C LEU A 81 -17.00 -9.56 29.33
N ASN A 82 -15.82 -10.21 29.29
CA ASN A 82 -15.59 -11.53 28.69
C ASN A 82 -16.36 -11.76 27.37
N ILE A 83 -16.25 -10.80 26.45
CA ILE A 83 -16.99 -10.82 25.20
C ILE A 83 -16.10 -11.48 24.15
N ASP A 84 -16.18 -12.81 24.08
CA ASP A 84 -15.45 -13.60 23.07
C ASP A 84 -15.88 -13.26 21.62
N ALA A 85 -17.03 -12.61 21.45
CA ALA A 85 -17.49 -12.08 20.17
C ALA A 85 -16.64 -10.91 19.63
N LEU A 86 -15.85 -10.24 20.48
CA LEU A 86 -14.95 -9.16 20.06
C LEU A 86 -13.60 -9.71 19.53
N CYS A 87 -13.29 -10.98 19.82
CA CYS A 87 -12.07 -11.66 19.37
C CYS A 87 -12.23 -12.20 17.94
N ILE A 88 -12.15 -11.30 16.95
CA ILE A 88 -12.30 -11.63 15.53
C ILE A 88 -11.07 -12.40 15.01
N ASN A 89 -11.28 -13.37 14.11
CA ASN A 89 -10.23 -14.14 13.42
C ASN A 89 -9.29 -14.97 14.34
N THR A 90 -9.82 -15.50 15.43
CA THR A 90 -9.10 -16.39 16.37
C THR A 90 -8.79 -17.78 15.78
N ARG A 91 -9.48 -18.18 14.71
CA ARG A 91 -9.24 -19.43 13.96
C ARG A 91 -8.90 -19.09 12.52
N GLU A 92 -8.05 -19.91 11.91
CA GLU A 92 -7.64 -19.76 10.51
C GLU A 92 -8.88 -19.74 9.60
N LEU A 93 -9.24 -18.57 9.08
CA LEU A 93 -10.37 -18.46 8.17
C LEU A 93 -10.09 -19.27 6.91
N ILE A 94 -10.79 -20.39 6.77
CA ILE A 94 -10.85 -21.15 5.53
C ILE A 94 -11.76 -20.33 4.61
N LEU A 95 -11.17 -19.78 3.54
CA LEU A 95 -11.92 -19.03 2.54
C LEU A 95 -12.72 -20.04 1.71
N ILE A 96 -13.97 -20.28 2.10
CA ILE A 96 -14.90 -21.13 1.36
C ILE A 96 -15.69 -20.20 0.42
N ASN A 97 -15.57 -20.42 -0.89
CA ASN A 97 -16.39 -19.68 -1.84
C ASN A 97 -17.77 -20.33 -1.96
N ILE A 98 -18.80 -19.66 -1.44
CA ILE A 98 -20.19 -20.11 -1.55
C ILE A 98 -20.84 -19.78 -2.90
N ARG A 99 -20.15 -19.08 -3.80
CA ARG A 99 -20.71 -18.61 -5.09
C ARG A 99 -20.22 -19.38 -6.32
N MET A 100 -19.42 -20.44 -6.16
CA MET A 100 -18.97 -21.34 -7.25
C MET A 100 -19.32 -22.82 -6.99
N ALA A 101 -20.35 -23.09 -6.20
CA ALA A 101 -20.91 -24.44 -5.97
C ALA A 101 -22.23 -24.64 -6.73
N GLY A 102 -22.40 -23.92 -7.84
CA GLY A 102 -23.52 -24.05 -8.78
C GLY A 102 -22.98 -24.14 -10.19
#